data_AF-A0A973XZD5-F1
#
_entry.id   AF-A0A973XZD5-F1
#
_cell.length_a   1.000
_cell.length_b   1.000
_cell.length_c   1.000
_cell.angle_alpha   90.00
_cell.angle_beta   90.00
_cell.angle_gamma   90.00
#
_symmetry.space_group_name_H-M   'P 1'
#
loop_
_entity.id
_entity.type
_entity.pdbx_description
1 polymer ?
#
loop_
_entity_poly.entity_id
_entity_poly.type
_entity_poly.pdbx_seq_one_letter_code
_entity_poly.pdbx_strand_id
1 'polypeptide(L)'
;MATRFARGLAALLLVLDPGQVVIGGAVSRAGEVLLEPVRRQLRLHTLVPVTVQASVLGEQAVAYGAVRHALDAAQERMTAG
;
A
#
# COMPACT_ATOMS: atom_id res chain seq x y z
N MET A 1 1.19 -10.45 15.65
CA MET A 1 0.39 -9.62 14.71
C MET A 1 1.00 -9.57 13.32
N ALA A 2 2.29 -9.24 13.17
CA ALA A 2 2.99 -9.22 11.88
C ALA A 2 2.83 -10.50 11.04
N THR A 3 2.85 -11.70 11.63
CA THR A 3 2.64 -12.96 10.89
C THR A 3 1.27 -13.07 10.22
N ARG A 4 0.18 -12.69 10.92
CA ARG A 4 -1.17 -12.73 10.34
C ARG A 4 -1.32 -11.70 9.22
N PHE A 5 -0.80 -10.50 9.45
CA PHE A 5 -0.77 -9.44 8.45
C PHE A 5 0.01 -9.86 7.19
N ALA A 6 1.22 -10.40 7.39
CA ALA A 6 2.07 -10.88 6.30
C ALA A 6 1.44 -12.04 5.52
N ARG A 7 0.71 -12.96 6.18
CA ARG A 7 -0.01 -14.03 5.47
C ARG A 7 -1.11 -13.50 4.56
N GLY A 8 -1.93 -12.57 5.06
CA GLY A 8 -2.97 -11.92 4.24
C GLY A 8 -2.36 -11.15 3.07
N LEU A 9 -1.28 -10.42 3.34
CA LEU A 9 -0.55 -9.69 2.30
C LEU A 9 0.11 -10.62 1.27
N ALA A 10 0.69 -11.74 1.70
CA ALA A 10 1.30 -12.73 0.80
C ALA A 10 0.29 -13.30 -0.21
N ALA A 11 -0.96 -13.54 0.20
CA ALA A 11 -2.01 -13.99 -0.71
C ALA A 11 -2.26 -12.96 -1.84
N LEU A 12 -2.30 -11.67 -1.52
CA LEU A 12 -2.46 -10.60 -2.51
C LEU A 12 -1.24 -10.47 -3.41
N LEU A 13 -0.04 -10.56 -2.85
CA LEU A 13 1.22 -10.50 -3.59
C LEU A 13 1.33 -11.61 -4.62
N LEU A 14 0.94 -12.84 -4.25
CA LEU A 14 0.99 -14.00 -5.15
C LEU A 14 -0.02 -13.91 -6.31
N VAL A 15 -1.09 -13.13 -6.15
CA VAL A 15 -2.13 -12.96 -7.18
C VAL A 15 -1.84 -11.77 -8.08
N LEU A 16 -1.40 -10.64 -7.50
CA LEU A 16 -1.25 -9.37 -8.23
C LEU A 16 0.18 -9.13 -8.73
N ASP A 17 1.17 -9.79 -8.14
CA ASP A 17 2.61 -9.63 -8.40
C ASP A 17 3.08 -8.15 -8.55
N PRO A 18 2.80 -7.28 -7.56
CA PRO A 18 3.20 -5.90 -7.66
C PRO A 18 4.70 -5.76 -7.34
N GLY A 19 5.38 -4.82 -8.01
CA GLY A 19 6.76 -4.47 -7.67
C GLY A 19 6.92 -3.78 -6.31
N GLN A 20 5.83 -3.18 -5.77
CA GLN A 20 5.84 -2.46 -4.50
C GLN A 20 4.47 -2.46 -3.82
N VAL A 21 4.49 -2.46 -2.48
CA VAL A 21 3.33 -2.29 -1.61
C VAL A 21 3.55 -1.08 -0.69
N VAL A 22 2.53 -0.22 -0.61
CA VAL A 22 2.50 0.92 0.31
C VAL A 22 1.40 0.70 1.36
N ILE A 23 1.77 0.67 2.63
CA ILE A 23 0.87 0.50 3.77
C ILE A 23 0.39 1.88 4.25
N GLY A 24 -0.92 2.13 4.12
CA GLY A 24 -1.56 3.38 4.55
C GLY A 24 -2.31 3.28 5.88
N GLY A 25 -2.98 4.38 6.22
CA GLY A 25 -3.86 4.49 7.39
C GLY A 25 -3.13 4.40 8.73
N ALA A 26 -3.88 4.13 9.80
CA ALA A 26 -3.34 4.07 11.16
C ALA A 26 -2.17 3.09 11.33
N VAL A 27 -2.13 2.04 10.49
CA VAL A 27 -1.10 1.00 10.49
C VAL A 27 0.25 1.55 10.03
N SER A 28 0.28 2.53 9.12
CA SER A 28 1.53 3.12 8.60
C SER A 28 2.33 3.83 9.70
N ARG A 29 1.66 4.35 10.74
CA ARG A 29 2.29 5.03 11.89
C ARG A 29 3.19 4.11 12.72
N ALA A 30 3.00 2.80 12.65
CA ALA A 30 3.89 1.86 13.33
C ALA A 30 5.29 1.82 12.70
N GLY A 31 5.45 2.30 11.46
CA GLY A 31 6.72 2.38 10.76
C GLY A 31 7.49 1.06 10.81
N GLU A 32 8.80 1.15 11.00
CA GLU A 32 9.69 -0.01 11.00
C GLU A 32 9.42 -1.04 12.10
N VAL A 33 8.79 -0.63 13.22
CA VAL A 33 8.38 -1.57 14.29
C VAL A 33 7.42 -2.64 13.76
N LEU A 34 6.59 -2.30 12.77
CA LEU A 34 5.72 -3.26 12.09
C LEU A 34 6.32 -3.75 10.76
N LEU A 35 6.88 -2.84 9.96
CA LEU A 35 7.32 -3.17 8.60
C LEU A 35 8.44 -4.19 8.58
N GLU A 36 9.44 -4.08 9.45
CA GLU A 36 10.56 -5.04 9.44
C GLU A 36 10.09 -6.47 9.78
N PRO A 37 9.29 -6.70 10.84
CA PRO A 37 8.65 -8.01 11.05
C PRO A 37 7.81 -8.49 9.87
N VAL A 38 7.06 -7.62 9.20
CA VAL A 38 6.24 -8.00 8.03
C VAL A 38 7.13 -8.43 6.87
N ARG A 39 8.16 -7.64 6.50
CA ARG A 39 9.11 -8.00 5.45
C ARG A 39 9.80 -9.34 5.75
N ARG A 40 10.19 -9.57 6.99
CA ARG A 40 10.77 -10.86 7.42
C ARG A 40 9.80 -12.03 7.25
N GLN A 41 8.52 -11.85 7.56
CA GLN A 41 7.53 -12.90 7.38
C GLN A 41 7.19 -13.13 5.90
N LEU A 42 7.14 -12.08 5.07
CA LEU A 42 6.91 -12.21 3.63
C LEU A 42 8.01 -13.00 2.92
N ARG A 43 9.28 -12.84 3.32
CA ARG A 43 10.40 -13.63 2.79
C ARG A 43 10.23 -15.15 2.99
N LEU A 44 9.37 -15.58 3.91
CA LEU A 44 9.05 -17.00 4.12
C LEU A 44 7.94 -17.51 3.19
N HIS A 45 7.26 -16.61 2.47
CA HIS A 45 6.05 -16.90 1.71
C HIS A 45 6.15 -16.49 0.23
N THR A 46 7.08 -15.60 -0.13
CA THR A 46 7.26 -15.12 -1.51
C THR A 46 8.64 -15.51 -2.06
N LEU A 47 8.68 -15.96 -3.31
CA LEU A 47 9.93 -16.29 -4.02
C LEU A 47 10.67 -15.02 -4.43
N VAL A 48 9.94 -14.00 -4.87
CA VAL A 48 10.49 -12.71 -5.28
C VAL A 48 10.33 -11.70 -4.12
N PRO A 49 11.38 -10.94 -3.79
CA PRO A 49 11.27 -9.86 -2.81
C PRO A 49 10.36 -8.75 -3.33
N VAL A 50 9.42 -8.29 -2.51
CA VAL A 50 8.61 -7.11 -2.77
C VAL A 50 9.04 -5.95 -1.89
N THR A 51 9.07 -4.74 -2.45
CA THR A 51 9.31 -3.53 -1.67
C THR A 51 8.08 -3.20 -0.83
N VAL A 52 8.22 -3.09 0.49
CA VAL A 52 7.13 -2.72 1.40
C VAL A 52 7.49 -1.44 2.15
N GLN A 53 6.66 -0.41 2.00
CA GLN A 53 6.88 0.91 2.60
C GLN A 53 5.62 1.39 3.34
N ALA A 54 5.81 2.27 4.32
CA ALA A 54 4.71 3.01 4.93
C ALA A 54 4.41 4.26 4.10
N SER A 55 3.14 4.60 3.96
CA SER A 55 2.73 5.88 3.36
C SER A 55 3.20 7.05 4.22
N VAL A 56 3.75 8.08 3.56
CA VAL A 56 4.18 9.34 4.17
C VAL A 56 3.08 10.40 4.23
N LEU A 57 1.94 10.16 3.56
CA LEU A 57 0.84 11.12 3.49
C LEU A 57 -0.01 11.19 4.76
N GLY A 58 0.23 10.27 5.70
CA GLY A 58 -0.44 10.23 6.99
C GLY A 58 -1.96 10.25 6.87
N GLU A 59 -2.60 11.03 7.73
CA GLU A 59 -4.08 11.13 7.82
C GLU A 59 -4.68 11.87 6.61
N GLN A 60 -3.87 12.62 5.88
CA GLN A 60 -4.33 13.38 4.71
C GLN A 60 -4.42 12.54 3.44
N ALA A 61 -3.93 11.30 3.45
CA ALA A 61 -3.92 10.43 2.28
C ALA A 61 -5.29 10.32 1.58
N VAL A 62 -6.38 10.23 2.37
CA VAL A 62 -7.75 10.15 1.84
C VAL A 62 -8.17 11.46 1.19
N ALA A 63 -7.92 12.60 1.85
CA ALA A 63 -8.27 13.91 1.33
C ALA A 63 -7.51 14.20 0.01
N TYR A 64 -6.22 13.90 -0.03
CA TYR A 64 -5.43 14.03 -1.26
C TYR A 64 -5.96 13.15 -2.40
N GLY A 65 -6.32 11.90 -2.08
CA GLY A 65 -6.94 11.00 -3.07
C GLY A 65 -8.27 11.53 -3.60
N ALA A 66 -9.12 12.07 -2.72
CA ALA A 66 -10.41 12.65 -3.11
C ALA A 66 -10.22 13.86 -4.04
N VAL A 67 -9.29 14.76 -3.72
CA VAL A 67 -8.98 15.92 -4.57
C VAL A 67 -8.43 15.49 -5.93
N ARG A 68 -7.47 14.54 -5.96
CA ARG A 68 -6.91 14.00 -7.22
C ARG A 68 -8.01 13.38 -8.08
N HIS A 69 -8.88 12.56 -7.48
CA HIS A 69 -9.99 11.93 -8.18
C HIS A 69 -10.99 12.95 -8.74
N ALA A 70 -11.34 13.98 -7.96
CA ALA A 70 -12.22 15.06 -8.43
C ALA A 70 -11.60 15.83 -9.61
N LEU A 71 -10.29 16.05 -9.57
CA LEU A 71 -9.56 16.71 -10.65
C LEU A 71 -9.49 15.84 -11.92
N ASP A 72 -9.25 14.53 -11.79
CA ASP A 72 -9.30 13.58 -12.92
C ASP A 72 -10.66 13.64 -13.61
N ALA A 73 -11.74 13.56 -12.83
CA ALA A 73 -13.11 13.63 -13.35
C ALA A 73 -13.44 14.98 -14.02
N ALA A 74 -12.84 16.09 -13.55
CA ALA A 74 -12.99 17.39 -14.20
C ALA A 74 -12.24 17.44 -15.53
N GLN A 75 -11.03 16.90 -15.60
CA GLN A 75 -10.21 16.85 -16.82
C GLN A 75 -10.84 15.98 -17.92
N GLU A 76 -11.40 14.83 -17.55
CA GLU A 76 -12.12 13.96 -18.48
C GLU A 76 -13.32 14.68 -19.12
N ARG A 77 -14.10 15.43 -18.34
CA ARG A 77 -15.25 16.19 -18.87
C ARG A 77 -14.84 17.33 -19.81
N MET A 78 -13.68 17.94 -19.59
CA MET A 78 -13.19 19.03 -20.45
C MET A 78 -12.60 18.54 -21.77
N THR A 79 -12.12 17.29 -21.81
CA THR A 79 -11.48 16.70 -23.01
C THR A 79 -12.42 15.82 -23.83
N ALA A 80 -13.57 15.44 -23.27
CA ALA A 80 -14.61 14.66 -23.95
C ALA A 80 -15.59 15.50 -24.80
N GLY A 81 -15.42 16.83 -24.88
CA GLY A 81 -16.20 17.75 -25.71
C GLY A 81 -15.32 18.47 -26.71
#